data_AF-A0A2V7N110-F1
#
_entry.id   AF-A0A2V7N110-F1
#
_cell.length_a   1.000
_cell.length_b   1.000
_cell.length_c   1.000
_cell.angle_alpha   90.00
_cell.angle_beta   90.00
_cell.angle_gamma   90.00
#
_symmetry.space_group_name_H-M   'P 1'
#
loop_
_entity.id
_entity.type
_entity.pdbx_description
1 polymer ?
#
loop_
_entity_poly.entity_id
_entity_poly.type
_entity_poly.pdbx_seq_one_letter_code
_entity_poly.pdbx_strand_id
1 'polypeptide(L)'
;MAKAKFERTKPHVNVGTIGHVDHGKTTLTAALTKVAAEKGLATYVTYDQVAKASESQGRRDATKILTIATSHVEYATAARHYAHVDCPGHADYVKNMITGAAQMDGAILVVSAVDGPMPQTREHILLARQVNVPAIVVFLNKCDLVDDAELLDLVELEVRELLSKYEYPGDDIPVIRGSALKAIAGEKPWVAKVEELLTAL
;
A
#
# COMPACT_ATOMS: atom_id res chain seq x y z
N MET A 1 -6.32 27.06 -15.29
CA MET A 1 -7.68 26.49 -15.36
C MET A 1 -8.07 26.10 -13.95
N ALA A 2 -9.18 26.61 -13.42
CA ALA A 2 -9.67 26.18 -12.12
C ALA A 2 -9.94 24.68 -12.19
N LYS A 3 -9.32 23.87 -11.32
CA LYS A 3 -9.68 22.45 -11.17
C LYS A 3 -11.21 22.41 -10.95
N ALA A 4 -11.91 21.57 -11.72
CA ALA A 4 -13.34 21.37 -11.53
C ALA A 4 -13.61 21.12 -10.04
N LYS A 5 -14.65 21.77 -9.48
CA LYS A 5 -15.00 21.64 -8.07
C LYS A 5 -15.37 20.18 -7.83
N PHE A 6 -14.55 19.46 -7.06
CA PHE A 6 -14.78 18.06 -6.76
C PHE A 6 -16.10 17.91 -5.99
N GLU A 7 -17.04 17.16 -6.54
CA GLU A 7 -18.31 16.86 -5.88
C GLU A 7 -18.13 15.67 -4.94
N ARG A 8 -18.26 15.91 -3.64
CA ARG A 8 -18.19 14.88 -2.60
C ARG A 8 -19.51 14.11 -2.52
N THR A 9 -19.69 13.17 -3.44
CA THR A 9 -20.87 12.29 -3.49
C THR A 9 -20.73 11.02 -2.65
N LYS A 10 -19.51 10.69 -2.21
CA LYS A 10 -19.17 9.48 -1.45
C LYS A 10 -18.48 9.83 -0.12
N PRO A 11 -18.61 8.98 0.92
CA PRO A 11 -17.77 9.08 2.11
C PRO A 11 -16.29 9.10 1.73
N HIS A 12 -15.55 10.03 2.33
CA HIS A 12 -14.12 10.22 2.10
C HIS A 12 -13.32 9.53 3.20
N VAL A 13 -12.31 8.75 2.82
CA VAL A 13 -11.43 8.03 3.76
C VAL A 13 -9.97 8.27 3.36
N ASN A 14 -9.13 8.62 4.33
CA ASN A 14 -7.69 8.72 4.12
C ASN A 14 -7.05 7.37 4.38
N VAL A 15 -6.36 6.83 3.38
CA VAL A 15 -5.61 5.57 3.50
C VAL A 15 -4.17 5.79 3.11
N GLY A 16 -3.30 4.81 3.37
CA GLY A 16 -1.95 4.87 2.82
C GLY A 16 -1.16 3.59 2.97
N THR A 17 -0.08 3.48 2.20
CA THR A 17 0.80 2.30 2.16
C THR A 17 1.97 2.46 3.12
N ILE A 18 2.15 1.47 3.98
CA ILE A 18 3.29 1.35 4.90
C ILE A 18 3.96 -0.03 4.74
N GLY A 19 5.18 -0.18 5.25
CA GLY A 19 5.96 -1.42 5.16
C GLY A 19 7.40 -1.17 4.71
N HIS A 20 8.19 -2.23 4.69
CA HIS A 20 9.63 -2.17 4.39
C HIS A 20 9.96 -1.68 2.98
N VAL A 21 11.18 -1.18 2.80
CA VAL A 21 11.73 -0.81 1.48
C VAL A 21 11.65 -1.99 0.51
N ASP A 22 11.44 -1.72 -0.77
CA ASP A 22 11.33 -2.74 -1.83
C ASP A 22 10.20 -3.79 -1.71
N HIS A 23 9.31 -3.68 -0.72
CA HIS A 23 8.11 -4.54 -0.64
C HIS A 23 7.01 -4.18 -1.65
N GLY A 24 7.17 -3.06 -2.38
CA GLY A 24 6.30 -2.69 -3.51
C GLY A 24 5.12 -1.78 -3.16
N LYS A 25 5.24 -0.95 -2.11
CA LYS A 25 4.25 0.08 -1.73
C LYS A 25 3.81 0.94 -2.92
N THR A 26 4.76 1.66 -3.52
CA THR A 26 4.51 2.55 -4.67
C THR A 26 3.96 1.81 -5.89
N THR A 27 4.41 0.56 -6.12
CA THR A 27 3.85 -0.30 -7.18
C THR A 27 2.40 -0.66 -6.89
N LEU A 28 2.06 -1.00 -5.64
CA LEU A 28 0.68 -1.26 -5.23
C LEU A 28 -0.19 -0.01 -5.37
N THR A 29 0.32 1.16 -4.99
CA THR A 29 -0.38 2.45 -5.16
C THR A 29 -0.72 2.71 -6.63
N ALA A 30 0.24 2.50 -7.54
CA ALA A 30 -0.02 2.58 -8.98
C ALA A 30 -1.05 1.54 -9.45
N ALA A 31 -0.97 0.29 -8.96
CA ALA A 31 -1.94 -0.76 -9.28
C ALA A 31 -3.37 -0.40 -8.84
N LEU A 32 -3.54 0.15 -7.63
CA LEU A 32 -4.83 0.61 -7.11
C LEU A 32 -5.46 1.66 -8.02
N THR A 33 -4.69 2.67 -8.43
CA THR A 33 -5.20 3.70 -9.34
C THR A 33 -5.51 3.14 -10.73
N LYS A 34 -4.73 2.17 -11.22
CA LYS A 34 -4.97 1.53 -12.53
C LYS A 34 -6.29 0.75 -12.52
N VAL A 35 -6.46 -0.14 -11.55
CA VAL A 35 -7.65 -0.99 -11.44
C VAL A 35 -8.91 -0.15 -11.20
N ALA A 36 -8.80 0.91 -10.41
CA ALA A 36 -9.90 1.86 -10.25
C ALA A 36 -10.19 2.66 -11.55
N ALA A 37 -9.16 3.05 -12.31
CA ALA A 37 -9.32 3.78 -13.56
C ALA A 37 -9.97 2.94 -14.66
N GLU A 38 -9.68 1.64 -14.73
CA GLU A 38 -10.36 0.70 -15.64
C GLU A 38 -11.87 0.61 -15.39
N LYS A 39 -12.32 0.96 -14.17
CA LYS A 39 -13.73 1.09 -13.80
C LYS A 39 -14.29 2.51 -13.91
N GLY A 40 -13.49 3.46 -14.41
CA GLY A 40 -13.85 4.88 -14.48
C GLY A 40 -13.92 5.58 -13.11
N LEU A 41 -13.29 5.01 -12.08
CA LEU A 41 -13.34 5.50 -10.70
C LEU A 41 -12.06 6.23 -10.26
N ALA A 42 -11.08 6.36 -11.15
CA ALA A 42 -9.84 7.08 -10.92
C ALA A 42 -9.21 7.50 -12.26
N THR A 43 -8.14 8.31 -12.17
CA THR A 43 -7.17 8.46 -13.25
C THR A 43 -5.97 7.59 -12.90
N TYR A 44 -5.50 6.78 -13.84
CA TYR A 44 -4.31 5.95 -13.61
C TYR A 44 -3.08 6.85 -13.36
N VAL A 45 -2.40 6.61 -12.24
CA VAL A 45 -1.14 7.26 -11.87
C VAL A 45 -0.04 6.20 -11.94
N THR A 46 0.94 6.41 -12.82
CA THR A 46 2.02 5.43 -13.02
C THR A 46 2.98 5.41 -11.83
N TYR A 47 3.75 4.33 -11.70
CA TYR A 47 4.80 4.21 -10.68
C TYR A 47 5.71 5.46 -10.62
N ASP A 48 6.22 5.93 -11.77
CA ASP A 48 7.07 7.11 -11.83
C ASP A 48 6.35 8.38 -11.36
N GLN A 49 5.06 8.52 -11.67
CA GLN A 49 4.26 9.65 -11.22
C GLN A 49 4.00 9.61 -9.71
N VAL A 50 3.75 8.43 -9.13
CA VAL A 50 3.64 8.26 -7.67
C VAL A 50 4.98 8.60 -7.02
N ALA A 51 6.09 8.11 -7.58
CA ALA A 51 7.44 8.30 -7.07
C ALA A 51 8.05 9.68 -7.41
N LYS A 52 7.36 10.54 -8.16
CA LYS A 52 7.89 11.75 -8.79
C LYS A 52 8.58 12.71 -7.82
N ALA A 53 8.05 12.87 -6.61
CA ALA A 53 8.65 13.74 -5.59
C ALA A 53 10.04 13.23 -5.14
N SER A 54 10.32 11.95 -5.36
CA SER A 54 11.58 11.29 -5.01
C SER A 54 12.52 11.14 -6.20
N GLU A 55 11.99 11.18 -7.43
CA GLU A 55 12.79 11.10 -8.66
C GLU A 55 13.84 12.22 -8.75
N SER A 56 13.52 13.42 -8.27
CA SER A 56 14.44 14.56 -8.22
C SER A 56 15.58 14.41 -7.21
N GLN A 57 15.46 13.46 -6.27
CA GLN A 57 16.43 13.21 -5.20
C GLN A 57 17.18 11.88 -5.37
N GLY A 58 16.84 11.07 -6.38
CA GLY A 58 17.67 9.97 -6.86
C GLY A 58 16.90 8.71 -7.26
N ARG A 59 17.38 8.05 -8.32
CA ARG A 59 17.05 6.65 -8.66
C ARG A 59 18.07 5.73 -7.98
N ARG A 60 17.61 4.64 -7.36
CA ARG A 60 18.52 3.63 -6.78
C ARG A 60 19.14 2.78 -7.88
N ASP A 61 18.38 2.53 -8.94
CA ASP A 61 18.81 1.91 -10.21
C ASP A 61 17.86 2.35 -11.33
N ALA A 62 18.16 2.01 -12.59
CA ALA A 62 17.41 2.33 -13.80
C ALA A 62 15.89 2.08 -13.68
N THR A 63 15.49 1.06 -12.91
CA THR A 63 14.09 0.61 -12.77
C THR A 63 13.45 0.91 -11.41
N LYS A 64 14.20 1.45 -10.44
CA LYS A 64 13.71 1.59 -9.05
C LYS A 64 14.00 2.98 -8.50
N ILE A 65 12.92 3.71 -8.18
CA ILE A 65 12.96 4.97 -7.45
C ILE A 65 12.75 4.66 -5.96
N LEU A 66 13.63 5.20 -5.13
CA LEU A 66 13.46 5.14 -3.69
C LEU A 66 12.41 6.18 -3.29
N THR A 67 11.32 5.78 -2.65
CA THR A 67 10.32 6.73 -2.12
C THR A 67 10.93 7.48 -0.95
N ILE A 68 11.03 8.80 -1.07
CA ILE A 68 11.62 9.72 -0.09
C ILE A 68 10.54 10.60 0.52
N ALA A 69 9.74 11.25 -0.33
CA ALA A 69 8.62 12.09 0.09
C ALA A 69 7.30 11.33 -0.04
N THR A 70 6.33 11.68 0.81
CA THR A 70 4.97 11.16 0.71
C THR A 70 4.30 11.65 -0.58
N SER A 71 3.63 10.75 -1.28
CA SER A 71 2.86 11.08 -2.48
C SER A 71 1.37 10.91 -2.21
N HIS A 72 0.54 11.80 -2.74
CA HIS A 72 -0.90 11.72 -2.62
C HIS A 72 -1.51 11.35 -3.97
N VAL A 73 -2.28 10.27 -4.00
CA VAL A 73 -3.10 9.88 -5.15
C VAL A 73 -4.54 9.72 -4.72
N GLU A 74 -5.46 9.87 -5.66
CA GLU A 74 -6.89 9.72 -5.41
C GLU A 74 -7.47 8.60 -6.28
N TYR A 75 -8.35 7.82 -5.68
CA TYR A 75 -9.16 6.80 -6.38
C TYR A 75 -10.46 6.56 -5.60
N ALA A 76 -11.42 5.89 -6.22
CA ALA A 76 -12.69 5.56 -5.58
C ALA A 76 -13.07 4.11 -5.81
N THR A 77 -13.91 3.59 -4.92
CA THR A 77 -14.73 2.40 -5.15
C THR A 77 -16.17 2.83 -5.42
N ALA A 78 -17.09 1.89 -5.63
CA ALA A 78 -18.52 2.20 -5.67
C ALA A 78 -18.99 2.85 -4.34
N ALA A 79 -18.43 2.41 -3.22
CA ALA A 79 -18.86 2.81 -1.88
C ALA A 79 -18.22 4.10 -1.35
N ARG A 80 -16.94 4.34 -1.64
CA ARG A 80 -16.12 5.39 -0.98
C ARG A 80 -15.17 6.08 -1.95
N HIS A 81 -14.73 7.28 -1.58
CA HIS A 81 -13.60 7.97 -2.21
C HIS A 81 -12.41 7.95 -1.25
N TYR A 82 -11.22 7.72 -1.79
CA TYR A 82 -9.99 7.58 -1.02
C TYR A 82 -8.96 8.62 -1.44
N ALA A 83 -8.42 9.32 -0.45
CA ALA A 83 -7.13 10.00 -0.57
C ALA A 83 -6.06 9.05 -0.04
N HIS A 84 -5.11 8.66 -0.89
CA HIS A 84 -4.09 7.67 -0.55
C HIS A 84 -2.73 8.33 -0.40
N VAL A 85 -2.07 8.09 0.73
CA VAL A 85 -0.72 8.55 1.02
C VAL A 85 0.29 7.40 0.85
N ASP A 86 1.16 7.47 -0.14
CA ASP A 86 2.26 6.51 -0.30
C ASP A 86 3.43 6.92 0.60
N CYS A 87 3.70 6.13 1.65
CA CYS A 87 4.77 6.44 2.61
C CYS A 87 6.10 5.78 2.22
N PRO A 88 7.24 6.45 2.51
CA PRO A 88 8.56 5.85 2.33
C PRO A 88 8.77 4.69 3.32
N GLY A 89 9.58 3.69 2.92
CA GLY A 89 9.89 2.52 3.78
C GLY A 89 11.37 2.36 4.14
N HIS A 90 12.20 3.35 3.82
CA HIS A 90 13.61 3.38 4.20
C HIS A 90 13.76 4.04 5.57
N ALA A 91 14.68 3.53 6.40
CA ALA A 91 14.87 4.02 7.77
C ALA A 91 15.16 5.54 7.82
N ASP A 92 15.98 6.04 6.88
CA ASP A 92 16.34 7.47 6.81
C ASP A 92 15.15 8.41 6.61
N TYR A 93 14.01 7.91 6.13
CA TYR A 93 12.81 8.71 5.82
C TYR A 93 11.62 8.40 6.74
N VAL A 94 11.88 7.76 7.90
CA VAL A 94 10.85 7.42 8.89
C VAL A 94 10.02 8.64 9.34
N LYS A 95 10.62 9.84 9.41
CA LYS A 95 9.92 11.09 9.76
C LYS A 95 8.79 11.43 8.79
N ASN A 96 9.00 11.17 7.50
CA ASN A 96 7.99 11.43 6.47
C ASN A 96 6.87 10.39 6.54
N MET A 97 7.21 9.14 6.88
CA MET A 97 6.23 8.10 7.16
C MET A 97 5.33 8.49 8.35
N ILE A 98 5.90 8.93 9.48
CA ILE A 98 5.13 9.36 10.68
C ILE A 98 4.14 10.46 10.31
N THR A 99 4.59 11.46 9.57
CA THR A 99 3.74 12.60 9.15
C THR A 99 2.61 12.16 8.22
N GLY A 100 2.86 11.18 7.35
CA GLY A 100 1.82 10.60 6.48
C GLY A 100 0.84 9.71 7.24
N ALA A 101 1.34 8.84 8.11
CA ALA A 101 0.54 7.90 8.90
C ALA A 101 -0.42 8.60 9.87
N ALA A 102 -0.03 9.75 10.43
CA ALA A 102 -0.90 10.56 11.29
C ALA A 102 -2.16 11.10 10.59
N GLN A 103 -2.24 11.01 9.26
CA GLN A 103 -3.40 11.45 8.47
C GLN A 103 -4.31 10.27 8.08
N MET A 104 -3.94 9.03 8.40
CA MET A 104 -4.62 7.84 7.90
C MET A 104 -5.77 7.40 8.81
N ASP A 105 -6.95 7.25 8.22
CA ASP A 105 -8.10 6.55 8.82
C ASP A 105 -7.92 5.02 8.75
N GLY A 106 -6.96 4.54 7.95
CA GLY A 106 -6.52 3.15 7.90
C GLY A 106 -5.27 2.98 7.03
N ALA A 107 -4.47 1.95 7.28
CA ALA A 107 -3.24 1.70 6.52
C ALA A 107 -3.26 0.36 5.79
N ILE A 108 -2.58 0.32 4.65
CA ILE A 108 -2.26 -0.90 3.91
C ILE A 108 -0.83 -1.28 4.26
N LEU A 109 -0.66 -2.35 5.03
CA LEU A 109 0.65 -2.93 5.31
C LEU A 109 1.08 -3.80 4.14
N VAL A 110 2.12 -3.39 3.43
CA VAL A 110 2.66 -4.12 2.28
C VAL A 110 3.86 -4.96 2.72
N VAL A 111 3.71 -6.29 2.60
CA VAL A 111 4.74 -7.27 2.95
C VAL A 111 5.10 -8.07 1.72
N SER A 112 6.40 -8.29 1.46
CA SER A 112 6.85 -9.15 0.37
C SER A 112 6.74 -10.62 0.78
N ALA A 113 6.07 -11.45 -0.01
CA ALA A 113 5.99 -12.89 0.19
C ALA A 113 7.37 -13.58 0.11
N VAL A 114 8.31 -12.97 -0.60
CA VAL A 114 9.69 -13.48 -0.76
C VAL A 114 10.53 -13.18 0.47
N ASP A 115 10.34 -12.00 1.08
CA ASP A 115 11.22 -11.49 2.13
C ASP A 115 10.63 -11.65 3.55
N GLY A 116 9.30 -11.74 3.67
CA GLY A 116 8.60 -11.78 4.95
C GLY A 116 8.68 -10.47 5.77
N PRO A 117 8.38 -10.52 7.07
CA PRO A 117 8.40 -9.35 7.95
C PRO A 117 9.83 -8.86 8.29
N MET A 118 10.26 -7.83 7.56
CA MET A 118 11.56 -7.15 7.77
C MET A 118 11.55 -6.10 8.90
N PRO A 119 12.69 -5.57 9.37
CA PRO A 119 12.76 -4.64 10.50
C PRO A 119 11.83 -3.42 10.41
N GLN A 120 11.77 -2.76 9.24
CA GLN A 120 10.89 -1.61 9.01
C GLN A 120 9.41 -2.01 8.97
N THR A 121 9.07 -3.26 8.69
CA THR A 121 7.69 -3.75 8.87
C THR A 121 7.27 -3.63 10.34
N ARG A 122 8.15 -4.06 11.26
CA ARG A 122 7.93 -3.99 12.71
C ARG A 122 7.85 -2.55 13.19
N GLU A 123 8.81 -1.74 12.75
CA GLU A 123 8.86 -0.31 13.07
C GLU A 123 7.61 0.42 12.57
N HIS A 124 7.17 0.15 11.34
CA HIS A 124 6.00 0.82 10.77
C HIS A 124 4.69 0.45 11.48
N ILE A 125 4.51 -0.80 11.91
CA ILE A 125 3.33 -1.21 12.69
C ILE A 125 3.33 -0.47 14.03
N LEU A 126 4.49 -0.44 14.72
CA LEU A 126 4.64 0.26 15.99
C LEU A 126 4.33 1.77 15.84
N LEU A 127 4.89 2.42 14.81
CA LEU A 127 4.67 3.84 14.58
C LEU A 127 3.23 4.15 14.18
N ALA A 128 2.62 3.32 13.34
CA ALA A 128 1.20 3.43 12.98
C ALA A 128 0.31 3.36 14.24
N ARG A 129 0.62 2.45 15.17
CA ARG A 129 -0.07 2.36 16.46
C ARG A 129 0.13 3.62 17.30
N GLN A 130 1.36 4.14 17.39
CA GLN A 130 1.69 5.34 18.19
C GLN A 130 1.03 6.62 17.67
N VAL A 131 0.81 6.72 16.35
CA VAL A 131 0.05 7.83 15.73
C VAL A 131 -1.44 7.53 15.61
N ASN A 132 -1.93 6.46 16.26
CA ASN A 132 -3.33 6.06 16.34
C ASN A 132 -4.01 5.75 15.00
N VAL A 133 -3.30 5.11 14.07
CA VAL A 133 -3.96 4.51 12.89
C VAL A 133 -4.94 3.43 13.39
N PRO A 134 -6.25 3.53 13.13
CA PRO A 134 -7.23 2.71 13.83
C PRO A 134 -7.41 1.32 13.20
N ALA A 135 -7.09 1.16 11.91
CA ALA A 135 -7.28 -0.07 11.17
C ALA A 135 -6.13 -0.34 10.20
N ILE A 136 -5.80 -1.62 10.00
CA ILE A 136 -4.80 -2.09 9.04
C ILE A 136 -5.43 -3.18 8.17
N VAL A 137 -5.13 -3.14 6.87
CA VAL A 137 -5.32 -4.25 5.93
C VAL A 137 -3.94 -4.67 5.42
N VAL A 138 -3.70 -5.96 5.24
CA VAL A 138 -2.41 -6.47 4.76
C VAL A 138 -2.52 -6.83 3.29
N PHE A 139 -1.51 -6.41 2.51
CA PHE A 139 -1.29 -6.92 1.17
C PHE A 139 0.04 -7.68 1.12
N LEU A 140 -0.05 -9.00 1.03
CA LEU A 140 1.10 -9.88 0.83
C LEU A 140 1.45 -9.88 -0.66
N ASN A 141 2.43 -9.05 -1.02
CA ASN A 141 2.84 -8.75 -2.39
C ASN A 141 3.87 -9.75 -2.91
N LYS A 142 4.10 -9.74 -4.23
CA LYS A 142 5.07 -10.62 -4.93
C LYS A 142 4.78 -12.12 -4.79
N CYS A 143 3.51 -12.50 -4.57
CA CYS A 143 3.12 -13.90 -4.52
C CYS A 143 3.34 -14.62 -5.87
N ASP A 144 3.53 -13.90 -6.97
CA ASP A 144 3.89 -14.47 -8.27
C ASP A 144 5.32 -15.04 -8.33
N LEU A 145 6.14 -14.78 -7.31
CA LEU A 145 7.52 -15.26 -7.20
C LEU A 145 7.66 -16.43 -6.22
N VAL A 146 6.56 -16.88 -5.60
CA VAL A 146 6.55 -17.92 -4.58
C VAL A 146 5.57 -19.01 -5.00
N ASP A 147 6.11 -20.16 -5.38
CA ASP A 147 5.31 -21.31 -5.83
C ASP A 147 4.84 -22.21 -4.68
N ASP A 148 5.45 -22.08 -3.49
CA ASP A 148 5.15 -22.89 -2.31
C ASP A 148 4.07 -22.22 -1.44
N ALA A 149 2.91 -22.88 -1.36
CA ALA A 149 1.78 -22.42 -0.56
C ALA A 149 2.07 -22.43 0.95
N GLU A 150 2.87 -23.38 1.45
CA GLU A 150 3.22 -23.48 2.87
C GLU A 150 4.10 -22.29 3.29
N LEU A 151 4.98 -21.82 2.39
CA LEU A 151 5.79 -20.63 2.64
C LEU A 151 4.91 -19.36 2.72
N LEU A 152 3.90 -19.24 1.86
CA LEU A 152 2.96 -18.13 1.92
C LEU A 152 2.15 -18.13 3.22
N ASP A 153 1.71 -19.31 3.66
CA ASP A 153 0.99 -19.49 4.93
C ASP A 153 1.86 -19.11 6.12
N LEU A 154 3.14 -19.52 6.11
CA LEU A 154 4.12 -19.18 7.14
C LEU A 154 4.34 -17.66 7.22
N VAL A 155 4.55 -17.00 6.08
CA VAL A 155 4.75 -15.53 6.06
C VAL A 155 3.50 -14.80 6.55
N GLU A 156 2.31 -15.26 6.16
CA GLU A 156 1.06 -14.68 6.67
C GLU A 156 0.95 -14.84 8.20
N LEU A 157 1.24 -16.03 8.73
CA LEU A 157 1.25 -16.28 10.17
C LEU A 157 2.19 -15.31 10.90
N GLU A 158 3.43 -15.14 10.43
CA GLU A 158 4.39 -14.21 11.03
C GLU A 158 3.93 -12.76 11.00
N VAL A 159 3.24 -12.32 9.93
CA VAL A 159 2.65 -10.98 9.85
C VAL A 159 1.53 -10.81 10.87
N ARG A 160 0.65 -11.81 11.02
CA ARG A 160 -0.44 -11.79 11.99
C ARG A 160 0.07 -11.72 13.42
N GLU A 161 1.05 -12.56 13.76
CA GLU A 161 1.71 -12.52 15.07
C GLU A 161 2.34 -11.15 15.37
N LEU A 162 2.97 -10.54 14.36
CA LEU A 162 3.57 -9.22 14.49
C LEU A 162 2.52 -8.12 14.71
N LEU A 163 1.38 -8.18 14.03
CA LEU A 163 0.26 -7.26 14.24
C LEU A 163 -0.31 -7.42 15.66
N SER A 164 -0.55 -8.65 16.10
CA SER A 164 -1.03 -8.97 17.45
C SER A 164 -0.06 -8.50 18.54
N LYS A 165 1.25 -8.64 18.32
CA LYS A 165 2.29 -8.14 19.23
C LYS A 165 2.21 -6.63 19.46
N TYR A 166 1.76 -5.86 18.46
CA TYR A 166 1.60 -4.40 18.54
C TYR A 166 0.13 -3.97 18.71
N GLU A 167 -0.68 -4.84 19.30
CA GLU A 167 -2.07 -4.55 19.72
C GLU A 167 -3.05 -4.25 18.58
N TYR A 168 -2.77 -4.73 17.38
CA TYR A 168 -3.77 -4.85 16.33
C TYR A 168 -4.45 -6.23 16.39
N PRO A 169 -5.69 -6.38 15.92
CA PRO A 169 -6.37 -7.67 15.88
C PRO A 169 -5.84 -8.54 14.73
N GLY A 170 -4.62 -9.07 14.87
CA GLY A 170 -3.87 -9.74 13.80
C GLY A 170 -4.62 -10.90 13.15
N ASP A 171 -5.44 -11.64 13.91
CA ASP A 171 -6.22 -12.78 13.41
C ASP A 171 -7.43 -12.35 12.57
N ASP A 172 -8.02 -11.18 12.86
CA ASP A 172 -9.22 -10.68 12.18
C ASP A 172 -8.90 -9.75 11.00
N ILE A 173 -7.66 -9.28 10.90
CA ILE A 173 -7.23 -8.40 9.81
C ILE A 173 -7.26 -9.14 8.47
N PRO A 174 -7.88 -8.56 7.42
CA PRO A 174 -7.82 -9.12 6.07
C PRO A 174 -6.38 -9.16 5.55
N VAL A 175 -5.96 -10.32 5.04
CA VAL A 175 -4.67 -10.51 4.38
C VAL A 175 -4.94 -10.92 2.93
N ILE A 176 -4.59 -10.03 1.99
CA ILE A 176 -4.79 -10.25 0.57
C ILE A 176 -3.46 -10.64 -0.05
N ARG A 177 -3.39 -11.87 -0.58
CA ARG A 177 -2.21 -12.39 -1.30
C ARG A 177 -2.30 -12.01 -2.77
N GLY A 178 -1.29 -11.31 -3.29
CA GLY A 178 -1.32 -10.81 -4.65
C GLY A 178 0.04 -10.41 -5.22
N SER A 179 -0.03 -9.83 -6.43
CA SER A 179 1.12 -9.26 -7.12
C SER A 179 0.74 -7.93 -7.75
N ALA A 180 1.24 -6.84 -7.17
CA ALA A 180 0.98 -5.49 -7.68
C ALA A 180 1.55 -5.30 -9.09
N LEU A 181 2.72 -5.87 -9.38
CA LEU A 181 3.38 -5.74 -10.68
C LEU A 181 2.56 -6.44 -11.78
N LYS A 182 2.08 -7.65 -11.50
CA LYS A 182 1.25 -8.43 -12.43
C LYS A 182 -0.14 -7.81 -12.60
N ALA A 183 -0.69 -7.22 -11.56
CA ALA A 183 -1.91 -6.42 -11.66
C ALA A 183 -1.73 -5.20 -12.57
N ILE A 184 -0.59 -4.48 -12.47
CA ILE A 184 -0.25 -3.40 -13.42
C ILE A 184 -0.11 -3.96 -14.84
N ALA A 185 0.39 -5.17 -15.04
CA ALA A 185 0.44 -5.80 -16.36
C ALA A 185 -0.95 -6.19 -16.91
N GLY A 186 -2.01 -6.10 -16.11
CA GLY A 186 -3.39 -6.43 -16.51
C GLY A 186 -3.69 -7.94 -16.45
N GLU A 187 -2.87 -8.71 -15.74
CA GLU A 187 -3.11 -10.15 -15.58
C GLU A 187 -4.31 -10.38 -14.64
N LYS A 188 -5.40 -10.93 -15.18
CA LYS A 188 -6.72 -11.01 -14.53
C LYS A 188 -6.71 -11.58 -13.10
N PRO A 189 -5.98 -12.67 -12.77
CA PRO A 189 -5.97 -13.20 -11.40
C PRO A 189 -5.45 -12.18 -10.39
N TRP A 190 -4.46 -11.37 -10.79
CA TRP A 190 -3.81 -10.39 -9.92
C TRP A 190 -4.59 -9.08 -9.86
N VAL A 191 -5.27 -8.69 -10.94
CA VAL A 191 -6.25 -7.59 -10.93
C VAL A 191 -7.35 -7.89 -9.91
N ALA A 192 -7.90 -9.11 -9.91
CA ALA A 192 -8.93 -9.52 -8.96
C ALA A 192 -8.46 -9.40 -7.49
N LYS A 193 -7.18 -9.65 -7.20
CA LYS A 193 -6.60 -9.45 -5.85
C LYS A 193 -6.51 -7.99 -5.45
N VAL A 194 -6.25 -7.08 -6.38
CA VAL A 194 -6.31 -5.63 -6.10
C VAL A 194 -7.76 -5.18 -5.88
N GLU A 195 -8.73 -5.77 -6.58
CA GLU A 195 -10.16 -5.52 -6.35
C GLU A 195 -10.64 -6.04 -4.99
N GLU A 196 -10.15 -7.21 -4.57
CA GLU A 196 -10.37 -7.78 -3.24
C GLU A 196 -9.83 -6.84 -2.15
N LEU A 197 -8.60 -6.33 -2.34
CA LEU A 197 -8.02 -5.31 -1.45
C LEU A 197 -8.88 -4.04 -1.40
N LEU A 198 -9.33 -3.51 -2.54
CA LEU A 198 -10.21 -2.33 -2.58
C LEU A 198 -11.54 -2.56 -1.86
N THR A 199 -12.03 -3.79 -1.81
CA THR A 199 -13.27 -4.16 -1.11
C THR A 199 -13.05 -4.24 0.40
N ALA A 200 -11.84 -4.62 0.83
CA ALA A 200 -11.46 -4.69 2.23
C ALA A 200 -11.20 -3.32 2.89
N LEU A 201 -11.03 -2.25 2.10
CA LEU A 201 -10.81 -0.87 2.56
C LEU A 201 -12.09 -0.14 2.97
#